data_AF-A0A2E1MLE9-F1
#
_entry.id   AF-A0A2E1MLE9-F1
#
_cell.length_a   1.000
_cell.length_b   1.000
_cell.length_c   1.000
_cell.angle_alpha   90.00
_cell.angle_beta   90.00
_cell.angle_gamma   90.00
#
_symmetry.space_group_name_H-M   'P 1'
#
loop_
_entity.id
_entity.type
_entity.pdbx_description
1 polymer ?
#
loop_
_entity_poly.entity_id
_entity_poly.type
_entity_poly.pdbx_seq_one_letter_code
_entity_poly.pdbx_strand_id
1 'polypeptide(L)'
;MNHIGVKNLALTDLTEFELRLLKWIAASDFIEVPWSTKRAAEAFKVPEKNVYEALSALTFKVQDNIQISYKEGKIRIIASDI
;
A
#
# COMPACT_ATOMS: atom_id res chain seq x y z
N MET A 1 21.86 5.37 21.10
CA MET A 1 21.51 5.65 19.68
C MET A 1 20.13 5.05 19.43
N ASN A 2 19.07 5.81 19.70
CA ASN A 2 17.69 5.30 19.70
C ASN A 2 17.03 5.64 18.35
N HIS A 3 16.90 4.64 17.47
CA HIS A 3 16.27 4.76 16.15
C HIS A 3 14.73 4.76 16.18
N ILE A 4 14.10 5.11 17.31
CA ILE A 4 12.63 5.12 17.47
C ILE A 4 11.97 6.46 17.05
N GLY A 5 12.68 7.34 16.35
CA GLY A 5 12.20 8.69 16.00
C GLY A 5 11.61 8.85 14.60
N VAL A 6 11.85 7.91 13.67
CA VAL A 6 11.53 8.11 12.24
C VAL A 6 10.30 7.34 11.76
N LYS A 7 9.95 6.20 12.38
CA LYS A 7 8.79 5.39 11.97
C LYS A 7 7.43 6.07 12.23
N ASN A 8 7.33 6.95 13.22
CA ASN A 8 6.05 7.52 13.66
C ASN A 8 5.60 8.74 12.86
N LEU A 9 6.49 9.43 12.14
CA LEU A 9 6.14 10.67 11.42
C LEU A 9 5.42 10.39 10.09
N ALA A 10 5.78 9.29 9.40
CA ALA A 10 5.14 8.88 8.15
C ALA A 10 3.70 8.40 8.33
N LEU A 11 3.40 7.79 9.48
CA LEU A 11 2.08 7.30 9.86
C LEU A 11 1.05 8.44 10.02
N THR A 12 1.47 9.59 10.55
CA THR A 12 0.57 10.71 10.84
C THR A 12 0.11 11.49 9.61
N ASP A 13 0.75 11.28 8.45
CA ASP A 13 0.41 11.96 7.19
C ASP A 13 -0.50 11.13 6.29
N LEU A 14 -0.80 9.88 6.67
CA LEU A 14 -1.71 9.02 5.90
C LEU A 14 -3.16 9.46 6.11
N THR A 15 -3.90 9.61 5.01
CA THR A 15 -5.35 9.71 5.07
C THR A 15 -5.95 8.39 5.56
N GLU A 16 -7.19 8.44 6.05
CA GLU A 16 -7.89 7.23 6.49
C GLU A 16 -7.96 6.17 5.36
N PHE A 17 -8.15 6.63 4.12
CA PHE A 17 -8.19 5.74 2.96
C PHE A 17 -6.82 5.12 2.67
N GLU A 18 -5.74 5.91 2.71
CA GLU A 18 -4.37 5.41 2.51
C GLU A 18 -3.99 4.38 3.58
N LEU A 19 -4.33 4.63 4.85
CA LEU A 19 -4.09 3.68 5.94
C LEU A 19 -4.87 2.37 5.73
N ARG A 20 -6.14 2.46 5.35
CA ARG A 20 -6.97 1.27 5.07
C ARG A 20 -6.44 0.50 3.86
N LEU A 21 -5.99 1.18 2.81
CA LEU A 21 -5.39 0.56 1.63
C LEU A 21 -4.09 -0.15 2.00
N LEU A 22 -3.23 0.48 2.79
CA LEU A 22 -1.97 -0.11 3.25
C LEU A 22 -2.21 -1.39 4.07
N LYS A 23 -3.13 -1.34 5.04
CA LYS A 23 -3.50 -2.52 5.84
C LYS A 23 -4.10 -3.64 5.00
N TRP A 24 -4.89 -3.29 4.00
CA TRP A 24 -5.48 -4.28 3.09
C TRP A 24 -4.43 -4.94 2.19
N ILE A 25 -3.44 -4.17 1.73
CA ILE A 25 -2.27 -4.71 1.02
C ILE A 25 -1.51 -5.63 1.98
N ALA A 26 -1.15 -5.18 3.19
CA ALA A 26 -0.39 -5.99 4.14
C ALA A 26 -1.10 -7.30 4.57
N ALA A 27 -2.43 -7.30 4.62
CA ALA A 27 -3.24 -8.48 4.91
C ALA A 27 -3.47 -9.40 3.70
N SER A 28 -3.16 -8.94 2.48
CA SER A 28 -3.31 -9.75 1.27
C SER A 28 -2.14 -10.72 1.11
N ASP A 29 -2.45 -11.98 0.81
CA ASP A 29 -1.44 -13.01 0.64
C ASP A 29 -0.79 -12.92 -0.76
N PHE A 30 0.51 -12.59 -0.79
CA PHE A 30 1.24 -12.28 -2.03
C PHE A 30 2.01 -13.44 -2.65
N ILE A 31 1.85 -14.67 -2.13
CA ILE A 31 2.43 -15.81 -2.81
C ILE A 31 1.70 -16.08 -4.14
N GLU A 32 0.38 -15.82 -4.21
CA GLU A 32 -0.41 -16.23 -5.37
C GLU A 32 -1.08 -15.07 -6.13
N VAL A 33 -1.50 -13.98 -5.47
CA VAL A 33 -2.40 -13.00 -6.10
C VAL A 33 -1.66 -11.81 -6.74
N PRO A 34 -1.84 -11.53 -8.05
CA PRO A 34 -1.28 -10.34 -8.68
C PRO A 34 -2.05 -9.08 -8.29
N TRP A 35 -1.37 -7.94 -8.27
CA TRP A 35 -2.03 -6.65 -8.04
C TRP A 35 -3.06 -6.36 -9.12
N SER A 36 -4.22 -5.85 -8.70
CA SER A 36 -5.27 -5.37 -9.58
C SER A 36 -5.91 -4.13 -8.96
N THR A 37 -5.68 -2.97 -9.56
CA THR A 37 -6.30 -1.71 -9.12
C THR A 37 -7.81 -1.81 -9.13
N LYS A 38 -8.39 -2.47 -10.15
CA LYS A 38 -9.82 -2.75 -10.24
C LYS A 38 -10.34 -3.53 -9.04
N ARG A 39 -9.65 -4.60 -8.63
CA ARG A 39 -10.05 -5.39 -7.45
C ARG A 39 -10.03 -4.57 -6.16
N ALA A 40 -9.00 -3.74 -5.99
CA ALA A 40 -8.94 -2.83 -4.85
C ALA A 40 -10.09 -1.82 -4.90
N ALA A 41 -10.35 -1.20 -6.05
CA ALA A 41 -11.44 -0.26 -6.25
C ALA A 41 -12.81 -0.88 -5.91
N GLU A 42 -13.05 -2.13 -6.34
CA GLU A 42 -14.26 -2.90 -6.00
C GLU A 42 -14.36 -3.20 -4.50
N ALA A 43 -13.26 -3.62 -3.86
CA ALA A 43 -13.22 -3.91 -2.43
C ALA A 43 -13.53 -2.68 -1.56
N PHE A 44 -13.06 -1.51 -1.98
CA PHE A 44 -13.28 -0.25 -1.29
C PHE A 44 -14.51 0.52 -1.77
N LYS A 45 -15.16 0.07 -2.85
CA LYS A 45 -16.29 0.75 -3.52
C LYS A 45 -15.96 2.21 -3.90
N VAL A 46 -14.77 2.42 -4.44
CA VAL A 46 -14.27 3.73 -4.90
C VAL A 46 -13.86 3.66 -6.37
N PRO A 47 -13.72 4.81 -7.07
CA PRO A 47 -13.13 4.83 -8.40
C PRO A 47 -11.68 4.34 -8.41
N GLU A 48 -11.25 3.67 -9.49
CA GLU A 48 -9.85 3.24 -9.66
C GLU A 48 -8.85 4.39 -9.53
N LYS A 49 -9.26 5.61 -9.97
CA LYS A 49 -8.46 6.83 -9.82
C LYS A 49 -8.01 7.04 -8.38
N ASN A 50 -8.92 6.92 -7.41
CA ASN A 50 -8.63 7.13 -6.00
C ASN A 50 -7.62 6.10 -5.49
N VAL A 51 -7.68 4.85 -5.99
CA VAL A 51 -6.72 3.80 -5.64
C VAL A 51 -5.34 4.13 -6.23
N TYR A 52 -5.26 4.60 -7.47
CA TYR A 52 -3.99 5.02 -8.07
C TYR A 52 -3.35 6.18 -7.29
N GLU A 53 -4.14 7.19 -6.92
CA GLU A 53 -3.67 8.34 -6.14
C GLU A 53 -3.18 7.91 -4.75
N ALA A 54 -3.95 7.09 -4.04
CA ALA A 54 -3.54 6.57 -2.74
C ALA A 54 -2.31 5.66 -2.83
N LEU A 55 -2.25 4.76 -3.82
CA LEU A 55 -1.09 3.90 -4.03
C LEU A 55 0.17 4.72 -4.32
N SER A 56 0.07 5.74 -5.18
CA SER A 56 1.15 6.69 -5.45
C SER A 56 1.61 7.35 -4.15
N ALA A 57 0.69 7.92 -3.36
CA ALA A 57 1.01 8.54 -2.08
C ALA A 57 1.71 7.57 -1.12
N LEU A 58 1.29 6.31 -1.04
CA LEU A 58 1.94 5.29 -0.21
C LEU A 58 3.41 5.06 -0.62
N THR A 59 3.73 5.06 -1.91
CA THR A 59 5.12 4.90 -2.36
C THR A 59 6.05 6.02 -1.92
N PHE A 60 5.52 7.23 -1.67
CA PHE A 60 6.29 8.35 -1.15
C PHE A 60 6.29 8.43 0.38
N LYS A 61 5.12 8.26 0.99
CA LYS A 61 4.93 8.46 2.43
C LYS A 61 5.46 7.30 3.26
N VAL A 62 5.31 6.06 2.77
CA VAL A 62 5.68 4.84 3.49
C VAL A 62 6.57 3.93 2.65
N GLN A 63 7.58 4.53 2.00
CA GLN A 63 8.51 3.83 1.10
C GLN A 63 9.16 2.59 1.72
N ASP A 64 9.48 2.61 3.01
CA ASP A 64 10.08 1.48 3.73
C ASP A 64 9.08 0.34 4.02
N ASN A 65 7.79 0.60 3.86
CA ASN A 65 6.71 -0.31 4.19
C ASN A 65 5.94 -0.82 2.96
N ILE A 66 6.23 -0.32 1.77
CA ILE A 66 5.61 -0.78 0.52
C ILE A 66 6.68 -1.16 -0.51
N GLN A 67 6.54 -2.34 -1.10
CA GLN A 67 7.43 -2.84 -2.13
C GLN A 67 6.62 -3.20 -3.38
N ILE A 68 6.98 -2.59 -4.51
CA ILE A 68 6.39 -2.90 -5.81
C ILE A 68 7.41 -3.69 -6.64
N SER A 69 7.00 -4.81 -7.22
CA SER A 69 7.83 -5.66 -8.06
C SER A 69 7.06 -6.20 -9.26
N TYR A 70 7.80 -6.60 -10.30
CA TYR A 70 7.25 -7.24 -11.49
C TYR A 70 7.67 -8.69 -11.53
N LYS A 71 6.70 -9.61 -11.62
CA LYS A 71 6.93 -11.05 -11.71
C LYS A 71 5.92 -11.67 -12.67
N GLU A 72 6.42 -12.41 -13.66
CA GLU A 72 5.60 -13.15 -14.64
C GLU A 72 4.61 -12.26 -15.42
N GLY A 73 5.06 -11.06 -15.82
CA GLY A 73 4.22 -10.10 -16.53
C GLY A 73 3.12 -9.44 -15.68
N LYS A 74 3.18 -9.61 -14.35
CA LYS A 74 2.19 -9.05 -13.41
C LYS A 74 2.87 -8.21 -12.34
N ILE A 75 2.18 -7.17 -11.90
CA ILE A 75 2.60 -6.34 -10.77
C ILE A 75 2.33 -7.11 -9.47
N ARG A 76 3.27 -7.06 -8.55
CA ARG A 76 3.16 -7.55 -7.17
C ARG A 76 3.43 -6.37 -6.25
N ILE A 77 2.53 -6.11 -5.31
CA ILE A 77 2.69 -5.03 -4.34
C ILE A 77 2.62 -5.68 -2.98
N ILE A 78 3.66 -5.60 -2.17
CA ILE A 78 3.67 -6.11 -0.81
C ILE A 78 3.73 -4.91 0.12
N ALA A 79 3.02 -4.98 1.24
CA ALA A 79 3.16 -4.01 2.31
C ALA A 79 3.42 -4.70 3.64
N SER A 80 4.12 -4.00 4.53
CA SER A 80 4.29 -4.41 5.92
C SER A 80 3.31 -3.64 6.78
N ASP A 81 2.66 -4.32 7.73
CA ASP A 81 1.86 -3.65 8.76
C ASP A 81 2.76 -2.74 9.62
N ILE A 82 2.21 -1.61 10.05
CA ILE A 82 2.90 -0.53 10.79
C ILE A 82 2.19 -0.16 12.07
#